data_AF-A0A7V0LSV1-F1
#
_entry.id   AF-A0A7V0LSV1-F1
#
_cell.length_a   1.000
_cell.length_b   1.000
_cell.length_c   1.000
_cell.angle_alpha   90.00
_cell.angle_beta   90.00
_cell.angle_gamma   90.00
#
_symmetry.space_group_name_H-M   'P 1'
#
loop_
_entity.id
_entity.type
_entity.pdbx_description
1 polymer ?
#
loop_
_entity_poly.entity_id
_entity_poly.type
_entity_poly.pdbx_seq_one_letter_code
_entity_poly.pdbx_strand_id
1 'polypeptide(L)'
;MGMRINRVAVLGAGVMGQGIAAHLANAGIPSYLFDIAPAKLTDQEAKRGLTLEDREVRNRIAAAGYASMLKAKPALLYHKDFARLVTPCNYEDDADNLGDVDWIVEVVVERLDIKQRIFAMVDERRKPGSIVSSNTSGLSVAGMVEGRSDDFRKHFLVTHFFNPVRYMR
;
A
#
# COMPACT_ATOMS: atom_id res chain seq x y z
N MET A 1 0.89 -1.68 -27.60
CA MET A 1 0.60 -2.88 -26.78
C MET A 1 0.62 -2.42 -25.33
N GLY A 2 -0.47 -2.57 -24.57
CA GLY A 2 -0.58 -2.04 -23.21
C GLY A 2 0.25 -2.84 -22.20
N MET A 3 0.68 -2.20 -21.11
CA MET A 3 1.34 -2.87 -19.98
C MET A 3 0.32 -3.73 -19.23
N ARG A 4 0.68 -4.98 -18.92
CA ARG A 4 -0.16 -5.88 -18.11
C ARG A 4 0.22 -5.75 -16.65
N ILE A 5 -0.77 -5.48 -15.79
CA ILE A 5 -0.60 -5.40 -14.34
C ILE A 5 -0.88 -6.78 -13.72
N ASN A 6 0.15 -7.46 -13.23
CA ASN A 6 0.07 -8.77 -12.61
C ASN A 6 0.15 -8.71 -11.09
N ARG A 7 0.79 -7.69 -10.52
CA ARG A 7 0.84 -7.45 -9.07
C ARG A 7 0.96 -5.97 -8.74
N VAL A 8 0.32 -5.56 -7.65
CA VAL A 8 0.32 -4.17 -7.17
C VAL A 8 0.90 -4.08 -5.75
N ALA A 9 1.57 -2.99 -5.42
CA ALA A 9 1.82 -2.61 -4.03
C ALA A 9 0.91 -1.45 -3.64
N VAL A 10 0.21 -1.56 -2.50
CA VAL A 10 -0.60 -0.49 -1.92
C VAL A 10 0.10 -0.01 -0.66
N LEU A 11 0.58 1.23 -0.67
CA LEU A 11 1.39 1.82 0.41
C LEU A 11 0.48 2.61 1.36
N GLY A 12 0.19 2.02 2.50
CA GLY A 12 -0.76 2.50 3.51
C GLY A 12 -1.90 1.50 3.69
N ALA A 13 -2.10 1.00 4.91
CA ALA A 13 -3.13 -0.01 5.24
C ALA A 13 -4.38 0.58 5.91
N GLY A 14 -4.51 1.91 5.90
CA GLY A 14 -5.70 2.62 6.39
C GLY A 14 -6.94 2.38 5.53
N VAL A 15 -8.02 3.14 5.79
CA VAL A 15 -9.35 2.94 5.18
C VAL A 15 -9.31 2.90 3.65
N MET A 16 -8.56 3.82 3.02
CA MET A 16 -8.44 3.86 1.57
C MET A 16 -7.59 2.70 1.03
N GLY A 17 -6.46 2.40 1.68
CA GLY A 17 -5.56 1.34 1.25
C GLY A 17 -6.17 -0.05 1.28
N GLN A 18 -6.85 -0.42 2.37
CA GLN A 18 -7.60 -1.67 2.42
C GLN A 18 -8.72 -1.72 1.35
N GLY A 19 -9.30 -0.57 1.01
CA GLY A 19 -10.34 -0.45 -0.02
C GLY A 19 -9.79 -0.66 -1.43
N ILE A 20 -8.65 -0.07 -1.73
CA ILE A 20 -7.93 -0.23 -3.00
C ILE A 20 -7.45 -1.68 -3.16
N ALA A 21 -6.82 -2.25 -2.13
CA ALA A 21 -6.39 -3.66 -2.15
C ALA A 21 -7.57 -4.62 -2.39
N ALA A 22 -8.70 -4.38 -1.71
CA ALA A 22 -9.92 -5.16 -1.96
C ALA A 22 -10.46 -5.01 -3.38
N HIS A 23 -10.44 -3.80 -3.93
CA HIS A 23 -10.89 -3.53 -5.29
C HIS A 23 -10.03 -4.26 -6.33
N LEU A 24 -8.70 -4.27 -6.14
CA LEU A 24 -7.77 -5.02 -6.97
C LEU A 24 -7.99 -6.54 -6.85
N ALA A 25 -8.19 -7.04 -5.64
CA ALA A 25 -8.49 -8.45 -5.41
C ALA A 25 -9.80 -8.89 -6.09
N ASN A 26 -10.83 -8.04 -6.11
CA ASN A 26 -12.07 -8.29 -6.85
C ASN A 26 -11.86 -8.41 -8.37
N ALA A 27 -10.82 -7.75 -8.89
CA ALA A 27 -10.40 -7.85 -10.29
C ALA A 27 -9.41 -9.01 -10.55
N GLY A 28 -9.10 -9.83 -9.53
CA GLY A 28 -8.16 -10.93 -9.63
C GLY A 28 -6.68 -10.51 -9.61
N ILE A 29 -6.38 -9.26 -9.22
CA ILE A 29 -5.01 -8.73 -9.18
C ILE A 29 -4.48 -8.86 -7.74
N PRO A 30 -3.42 -9.64 -7.50
CA PRO A 30 -2.79 -9.72 -6.18
C PRO A 30 -2.12 -8.42 -5.79
N SER A 31 -2.13 -8.12 -4.49
CA SER A 31 -1.51 -6.93 -3.94
C SER A 31 -0.77 -7.17 -2.63
N TYR A 32 0.38 -6.51 -2.49
CA TYR A 32 0.98 -6.29 -1.19
C TYR A 32 0.35 -5.06 -0.53
N LEU A 33 -0.10 -5.20 0.72
CA LEU A 33 -0.65 -4.11 1.52
C LEU A 33 0.38 -3.71 2.57
N PHE A 34 1.08 -2.60 2.32
CA PHE A 34 2.16 -2.12 3.17
C PHE A 34 1.68 -1.14 4.22
N ASP A 35 2.33 -1.16 5.39
CA ASP A 35 2.33 -0.05 6.34
C ASP A 35 3.67 0.00 7.10
N ILE A 36 3.84 0.97 7.99
CA ILE A 36 5.04 1.04 8.86
C ILE A 36 5.03 -0.10 9.89
N ALA A 37 6.22 -0.52 10.31
CA ALA A 37 6.35 -1.29 11.55
C ALA A 37 5.98 -0.41 12.77
N PRO A 38 5.33 -0.97 13.81
CA PRO A 38 5.01 -0.20 15.01
C PRO A 38 6.27 0.12 15.81
N ALA A 39 6.32 1.34 16.35
CA ALA A 39 7.43 1.78 17.22
C ALA A 39 7.29 1.32 18.69
N LYS A 40 6.13 0.75 19.06
CA LYS A 40 5.81 0.34 20.43
C LYS A 40 4.92 -0.89 20.46
N LEU A 41 5.13 -1.71 21.48
CA LEU A 41 4.23 -2.81 21.83
C LEU A 41 2.92 -2.29 22.39
N THR A 42 1.86 -3.08 22.24
CA THR A 42 0.65 -2.96 23.04
C THR A 42 0.78 -3.75 24.34
N ASP A 43 -0.03 -3.41 25.32
CA ASP A 43 -0.12 -4.15 26.58
C ASP A 43 -0.42 -5.64 26.37
N GLN A 44 -1.20 -5.98 25.34
CA GLN A 44 -1.52 -7.37 25.02
C GLN A 44 -0.32 -8.14 24.48
N GLU A 45 0.49 -7.52 23.61
CA GLU A 45 1.72 -8.12 23.09
C GLU A 45 2.78 -8.27 24.18
N ALA A 46 2.94 -7.25 25.02
CA ALA A 46 3.86 -7.30 26.16
C ALA A 46 3.49 -8.44 27.12
N LYS A 47 2.19 -8.62 27.42
CA LYS A 47 1.69 -9.75 28.22
C LYS A 47 1.91 -11.11 27.58
N ARG A 48 1.95 -11.18 26.24
CA ARG A 48 2.25 -12.39 25.47
C ARG A 48 3.77 -12.66 25.34
N GLY A 49 4.62 -11.78 25.85
CA GLY A 49 6.08 -11.89 25.73
C GLY A 49 6.62 -11.58 24.34
N LEU A 50 5.84 -10.89 23.50
CA LEU A 50 6.27 -10.47 22.17
C LEU A 50 7.18 -9.24 22.25
N THR A 51 7.99 -9.07 21.21
CA THR A 51 8.99 -8.02 21.03
C THR A 51 8.76 -7.26 19.71
N LEU A 52 9.44 -6.12 19.52
CA LEU A 52 9.37 -5.36 18.28
C LEU A 52 10.04 -6.07 17.08
N GLU A 53 10.75 -7.17 17.34
CA GLU A 53 11.37 -8.00 16.31
C GLU A 53 10.42 -9.12 15.82
N ASP A 54 9.36 -9.42 16.58
CA ASP A 54 8.42 -10.47 16.19
C ASP A 54 7.62 -10.05 14.96
N ARG A 55 7.61 -10.91 13.93
CA ARG A 55 6.94 -10.65 12.66
C ARG A 55 5.46 -10.30 12.82
N GLU A 56 4.76 -10.92 13.78
CA GLU A 56 3.37 -10.61 14.11
C GLU A 56 3.21 -9.15 14.55
N VAL A 57 4.14 -8.65 15.38
CA VAL A 57 4.16 -7.26 15.85
C VAL A 57 4.53 -6.34 14.69
N ARG A 58 5.60 -6.64 13.96
CA ARG A 58 6.11 -5.83 12.84
C ARG A 58 5.05 -5.61 11.76
N ASN A 59 4.26 -6.64 11.45
CA ASN A 59 3.18 -6.55 10.47
C ASN A 59 1.82 -6.13 11.02
N ARG A 60 1.68 -5.85 12.33
CA ARG A 60 0.38 -5.65 12.95
C ARG A 60 -0.46 -4.57 12.28
N ILE A 61 0.14 -3.45 11.87
CA ILE A 61 -0.63 -2.33 11.29
C ILE A 61 -1.21 -2.74 9.94
N ALA A 62 -0.40 -3.32 9.06
CA ALA A 62 -0.86 -3.88 7.79
C ALA A 62 -1.88 -5.01 7.99
N ALA A 63 -1.64 -5.90 8.96
CA ALA A 63 -2.56 -6.99 9.31
C ALA A 63 -3.90 -6.49 9.85
N ALA A 64 -3.92 -5.37 10.59
CA ALA A 64 -5.13 -4.72 11.06
C ALA A 64 -5.94 -4.13 9.90
N GLY A 65 -5.27 -3.53 8.90
CA GLY A 65 -5.91 -3.09 7.65
C GLY A 65 -6.53 -4.26 6.87
N TYR A 66 -5.79 -5.36 6.72
CA TYR A 66 -6.32 -6.59 6.12
C TYR A 66 -7.51 -7.17 6.89
N ALA A 67 -7.45 -7.23 8.21
CA ALA A 67 -8.56 -7.71 9.03
C ALA A 67 -9.79 -6.78 8.95
N SER A 68 -9.57 -5.48 8.84
CA SER A 68 -10.63 -4.48 8.67
C SER A 68 -11.30 -4.60 7.30
N MET A 69 -10.53 -4.92 6.25
CA MET A 69 -11.02 -5.20 4.90
C MET A 69 -12.10 -6.30 4.91
N LEU A 70 -11.83 -7.38 5.64
CA LEU A 70 -12.72 -8.55 5.77
C LEU A 70 -14.02 -8.25 6.53
N LYS A 71 -14.00 -7.24 7.41
CA LYS A 71 -15.12 -6.89 8.31
C LYS A 71 -15.89 -5.64 7.87
N ALA A 72 -15.44 -4.98 6.80
CA ALA A 72 -15.97 -3.72 6.34
C ALA A 72 -17.47 -3.78 6.00
N LYS A 73 -18.18 -2.69 6.31
CA LYS A 73 -19.60 -2.48 5.98
C LYS A 73 -19.76 -1.10 5.33
N PRO A 74 -20.23 -1.00 4.08
CA PRO A 74 -20.60 -2.11 3.19
C PRO A 74 -19.38 -2.96 2.78
N ALA A 75 -19.62 -4.20 2.33
CA ALA A 75 -18.54 -5.14 2.03
C ALA A 75 -17.60 -4.62 0.95
N LEU A 76 -16.29 -4.72 1.13
CA LEU A 76 -15.30 -4.29 0.13
C LEU A 76 -15.01 -5.38 -0.91
N LEU A 77 -15.16 -6.65 -0.55
CA LEU A 77 -14.95 -7.79 -1.44
C LEU A 77 -16.26 -8.33 -2.01
N TYR A 78 -16.23 -8.81 -3.26
CA TYR A 78 -17.33 -9.57 -3.88
C TYR A 78 -17.46 -10.97 -3.26
N HIS A 79 -16.33 -11.63 -3.00
CA HIS A 79 -16.28 -12.90 -2.29
C HIS A 79 -15.13 -12.87 -1.27
N LYS A 80 -15.33 -13.47 -0.09
CA LYS A 80 -14.32 -13.46 0.99
C LYS A 80 -13.00 -14.11 0.56
N ASP A 81 -13.06 -15.14 -0.28
CA ASP A 81 -11.86 -15.86 -0.75
C ASP A 81 -10.91 -14.99 -1.56
N PHE A 82 -11.38 -13.87 -2.14
CA PHE A 82 -10.50 -12.93 -2.83
C PHE A 82 -9.50 -12.25 -1.89
N ALA A 83 -9.76 -12.24 -0.58
CA ALA A 83 -8.80 -11.75 0.40
C ALA A 83 -7.46 -12.49 0.33
N ARG A 84 -7.41 -13.75 -0.14
CA ARG A 84 -6.16 -14.51 -0.35
C ARG A 84 -5.18 -13.84 -1.32
N LEU A 85 -5.66 -12.89 -2.13
CA LEU A 85 -4.85 -12.11 -3.07
C LEU A 85 -4.19 -10.89 -2.41
N VAL A 86 -4.51 -10.59 -1.15
CA VAL A 86 -3.92 -9.47 -0.41
C VAL A 86 -2.95 -10.00 0.63
N THR A 87 -1.71 -9.55 0.59
CA THR A 87 -0.66 -9.95 1.54
C THR A 87 -0.20 -8.75 2.36
N PRO A 88 -0.40 -8.74 3.68
CA PRO A 88 0.12 -7.69 4.57
C PRO A 88 1.66 -7.69 4.59
N CYS A 89 2.26 -6.50 4.53
CA CYS A 89 3.70 -6.28 4.50
C CYS A 89 4.07 -5.03 5.32
N ASN A 90 5.35 -4.90 5.71
CA ASN A 90 5.86 -3.64 6.26
C ASN A 90 7.06 -3.10 5.46
N TYR A 91 7.29 -1.79 5.53
CA TYR A 91 8.33 -1.14 4.72
C TYR A 91 9.74 -1.59 5.10
N GLU A 92 9.99 -1.94 6.36
CA GLU A 92 11.32 -2.29 6.86
C GLU A 92 11.76 -3.69 6.41
N ASP A 93 10.85 -4.66 6.41
CA ASP A 93 11.16 -6.07 6.13
C ASP A 93 10.89 -6.48 4.68
N ASP A 94 9.92 -5.81 4.03
CA ASP A 94 9.33 -6.30 2.79
C ASP A 94 9.50 -5.33 1.61
N ALA A 95 10.24 -4.22 1.76
CA ALA A 95 10.41 -3.23 0.68
C ALA A 95 11.02 -3.83 -0.60
N ASP A 96 11.81 -4.90 -0.51
CA ASP A 96 12.35 -5.59 -1.67
C ASP A 96 11.27 -6.22 -2.57
N ASN A 97 10.08 -6.50 -2.01
CA ASN A 97 8.95 -6.97 -2.80
C ASN A 97 8.47 -5.92 -3.83
N LEU A 98 8.86 -4.65 -3.71
CA LEU A 98 8.59 -3.62 -4.72
C LEU A 98 9.32 -3.89 -6.04
N GLY A 99 10.40 -4.67 -6.02
CA GLY A 99 11.09 -5.12 -7.22
C GLY A 99 10.24 -6.01 -8.13
N ASP A 100 9.17 -6.62 -7.59
CA ASP A 100 8.33 -7.57 -8.33
C ASP A 100 7.04 -6.93 -8.88
N VAL A 101 6.63 -5.77 -8.38
CA VAL A 101 5.31 -5.20 -8.70
C VAL A 101 5.30 -4.37 -9.98
N ASP A 102 4.18 -4.40 -10.71
CA ASP A 102 4.01 -3.63 -11.96
C ASP A 102 3.46 -2.23 -11.69
N TRP A 103 2.71 -2.07 -10.59
CA TRP A 103 2.10 -0.81 -10.19
C TRP A 103 2.18 -0.62 -8.66
N ILE A 104 2.51 0.59 -8.23
CA ILE A 104 2.61 1.00 -6.84
C ILE A 104 1.63 2.15 -6.61
N VAL A 105 0.70 1.99 -5.66
CA VAL A 105 -0.29 2.99 -5.27
C VAL A 105 0.04 3.51 -3.88
N GLU A 106 0.46 4.76 -3.79
CA GLU A 106 0.69 5.45 -2.53
C GLU A 106 -0.63 6.05 -2.00
N VAL A 107 -0.96 5.72 -0.76
CA VAL A 107 -2.17 6.18 -0.06
C VAL A 107 -1.94 6.36 1.45
N VAL A 108 -0.80 6.96 1.79
CA VAL A 108 -0.44 7.34 3.16
C VAL A 108 -1.00 8.72 3.51
N VAL A 109 -0.74 9.18 4.73
CA VAL A 109 -1.12 10.51 5.23
C VAL A 109 -0.79 11.62 4.22
N GLU A 110 -1.71 12.58 4.08
CA GLU A 110 -1.62 13.71 3.15
C GLU A 110 -0.61 14.76 3.63
N ARG A 111 0.67 14.36 3.65
CA ARG A 111 1.82 15.19 4.02
C ARG A 111 2.95 14.98 3.02
N LEU A 112 3.40 16.09 2.42
CA LEU A 112 4.40 16.05 1.35
C LEU A 112 5.71 15.40 1.81
N ASP A 113 6.19 15.73 3.01
CA ASP A 113 7.44 15.20 3.55
C ASP A 113 7.40 13.68 3.79
N ILE A 114 6.24 13.17 4.20
CA ILE A 114 6.03 11.72 4.37
C ILE A 114 6.01 11.03 3.00
N LYS A 115 5.25 11.57 2.04
CA LYS A 115 5.16 11.01 0.69
C LYS A 115 6.52 11.02 -0.02
N GLN A 116 7.28 12.10 0.09
CA GLN A 116 8.63 12.18 -0.47
C GLN A 116 9.57 11.11 0.10
N ARG A 117 9.48 10.79 1.41
CA ARG A 117 10.26 9.69 2.01
C ARG A 117 9.84 8.31 1.53
N ILE A 118 8.55 8.11 1.27
CA ILE A 118 8.06 6.87 0.67
C ILE A 118 8.54 6.79 -0.79
N PHE A 119 8.43 7.85 -1.58
CA PHE A 119 8.85 7.88 -2.98
C PHE A 119 10.37 7.76 -3.15
N ALA A 120 11.17 8.43 -2.31
CA ALA A 120 12.27 7.83 -1.55
C ALA A 120 12.66 6.39 -1.87
N MET A 121 12.21 5.55 -0.94
CA MET A 121 12.39 4.11 -0.90
C MET A 121 11.81 3.41 -2.14
N VAL A 122 10.67 3.87 -2.67
CA VAL A 122 10.05 3.28 -3.86
C VAL A 122 10.95 3.42 -5.08
N ASP A 123 11.56 4.59 -5.30
CA ASP A 123 12.45 4.83 -6.44
C ASP A 123 13.71 3.95 -6.39
N GLU A 124 14.19 3.66 -5.17
CA GLU A 124 15.35 2.78 -4.96
C GLU A 124 15.02 1.29 -5.14
N ARG A 125 13.81 0.85 -4.77
CA ARG A 125 13.46 -0.58 -4.65
C ARG A 125 12.58 -1.11 -5.78
N ARG A 126 11.85 -0.25 -6.49
CA ARG A 126 10.97 -0.68 -7.59
C ARG A 126 11.77 -1.15 -8.80
N LYS A 127 11.18 -2.01 -9.62
CA LYS A 127 11.75 -2.30 -10.95
C LYS A 127 11.62 -1.11 -11.91
N PRO A 128 12.58 -0.90 -12.82
CA PRO A 128 12.47 0.11 -13.88
C PRO A 128 11.17 -0.04 -14.68
N GLY A 129 10.55 1.09 -15.04
CA GLY A 129 9.30 1.12 -15.78
C GLY A 129 8.02 0.75 -15.01
N SER A 130 8.09 0.32 -13.75
CA SER A 130 6.89 0.13 -12.93
C SER A 130 6.12 1.44 -12.77
N ILE A 131 4.80 1.39 -12.85
CA ILE A 131 3.96 2.58 -12.63
C ILE A 131 3.97 2.93 -11.14
N VAL A 132 4.13 4.21 -10.82
CA VAL A 132 3.94 4.73 -9.47
C VAL A 132 2.81 5.74 -9.49
N SER A 133 1.86 5.63 -8.57
CA SER A 133 0.81 6.61 -8.43
C SER A 133 0.56 7.04 -7.01
N SER A 134 0.01 8.24 -6.85
CA SER A 134 -0.48 8.74 -5.56
C SER A 134 -2.00 8.88 -5.59
N ASN A 135 -2.64 8.52 -4.49
CA ASN A 135 -4.04 8.80 -4.18
C ASN A 135 -4.25 10.20 -3.58
N THR A 136 -3.26 11.09 -3.67
CA THR A 136 -3.37 12.48 -3.17
C THR A 136 -4.61 13.19 -3.73
N SER A 137 -5.22 14.05 -2.91
CA SER A 137 -6.36 14.88 -3.32
C SER A 137 -5.97 16.32 -3.64
N GLY A 138 -4.75 16.75 -3.29
CA GLY A 138 -4.39 18.16 -3.41
C GLY A 138 -2.90 18.50 -3.35
N LEU A 139 -1.99 17.52 -3.22
CA LEU A 139 -0.57 17.80 -3.28
C LEU A 139 -0.09 17.92 -4.72
N SER A 140 0.84 18.87 -4.95
CA SER A 140 1.45 19.07 -6.25
C SER A 140 2.25 17.85 -6.68
N VAL A 141 2.02 17.36 -7.90
CA VAL A 141 2.83 16.29 -8.52
C VAL A 141 4.30 16.67 -8.55
N ALA A 142 4.61 17.92 -8.92
CA ALA A 142 6.00 18.39 -9.00
C ALA A 142 6.70 18.31 -7.64
N GLY A 143 6.00 18.64 -6.55
CA GLY A 143 6.53 18.50 -5.19
C GLY A 143 6.73 17.04 -4.80
N MET A 144 5.79 16.16 -5.14
CA MET A 144 5.88 14.73 -4.80
C MET A 144 7.05 14.03 -5.49
N VAL A 145 7.33 14.37 -6.75
CA VAL A 145 8.39 13.72 -7.55
C VAL A 145 9.74 14.44 -7.47
N GLU A 146 9.86 15.45 -6.60
CA GLU A 146 11.09 16.19 -6.39
C GLU A 146 12.23 15.26 -5.95
N GLY A 147 13.40 15.42 -6.57
CA GLY A 147 14.57 14.60 -6.29
C GLY A 147 14.45 13.12 -6.70
N ARG A 148 13.38 12.71 -7.41
CA ARG A 148 13.24 11.35 -7.96
C ARG A 148 13.99 11.18 -9.28
N SER A 149 14.30 9.94 -9.64
CA SER A 149 14.93 9.57 -10.91
C SER A 149 14.08 9.94 -12.13
N ASP A 150 14.73 10.07 -13.30
CA ASP A 150 14.02 10.32 -14.56
C ASP A 150 13.04 9.19 -14.90
N ASP A 151 13.41 7.94 -14.61
CA ASP A 151 12.52 6.80 -14.84
C ASP A 151 11.28 6.89 -13.94
N PHE A 152 11.45 7.26 -12.67
CA PHE A 152 10.32 7.42 -11.75
C PHE A 152 9.38 8.52 -12.22
N ARG A 153 9.94 9.69 -12.57
CA ARG A 153 9.16 10.83 -13.05
C ARG A 153 8.37 10.50 -14.32
N LYS A 154 8.95 9.71 -15.24
CA LYS A 154 8.28 9.26 -16.48
C LYS A 154 7.11 8.30 -16.23
N HIS A 155 7.15 7.56 -15.13
CA HIS A 155 6.13 6.55 -14.78
C HIS A 155 5.25 6.95 -13.59
N PHE A 156 5.31 8.22 -13.18
CA PHE A 156 4.50 8.75 -12.09
C PHE A 156 3.19 9.34 -12.60
N LEU A 157 2.09 9.04 -11.92
CA LEU A 157 0.78 9.65 -12.18
C LEU A 157 -0.07 9.78 -10.91
N VAL A 158 -1.24 10.40 -11.00
CA VAL A 158 -2.19 10.48 -9.89
C VAL A 158 -3.35 9.52 -10.18
N THR A 159 -3.65 8.63 -9.24
CA THR A 159 -4.83 7.76 -9.26
C THR A 159 -5.68 8.09 -8.05
N HIS A 160 -6.66 8.97 -8.23
CA HIS A 160 -7.51 9.43 -7.14
C HIS A 160 -8.77 8.57 -7.03
N PHE A 161 -8.78 7.70 -6.02
CA PHE A 161 -9.94 6.89 -5.63
C PHE A 161 -10.80 7.66 -4.63
N PHE A 162 -12.12 7.49 -4.75
CA PHE A 162 -13.09 8.05 -3.82
C PHE A 162 -13.52 7.01 -2.78
N ASN A 163 -13.77 7.45 -1.55
CA ASN A 163 -14.36 6.61 -0.51
C ASN A 163 -15.89 6.58 -0.66
N PRO A 164 -16.57 5.42 -0.70
CA PRO A 164 -16.03 4.04 -0.64
C PRO A 164 -15.51 3.51 -1.97
N VAL A 165 -14.26 3.04 -1.98
CA VAL A 165 -13.49 2.66 -3.19
C VAL A 165 -14.23 1.73 -4.14
N ARG A 166 -14.92 0.72 -3.60
CA ARG A 166 -15.68 -0.24 -4.42
C ARG A 166 -16.94 0.34 -5.06
N TYR A 167 -17.54 1.36 -4.46
CA TYR A 167 -18.92 1.77 -4.77
C TYR A 167 -18.99 3.07 -5.59
N MET A 168 -17.96 3.90 -5.51
CA MET A 168 -17.84 5.11 -6.30
C MET A 168 -17.47 4.77 -7.75
N ARG A 169 -18.05 5.51 -8.71
CA ARG A 169 -17.84 5.34 -10.16
C ARG A 169 -17.31 6.61 -10.77
#